data_AF-A0A7S1D259-F1
#
_entry.id   AF-A0A7S1D259-F1
#
_cell.length_a   1.000
_cell.length_b   1.000
_cell.length_c   1.000
_cell.angle_alpha   90.00
_cell.angle_beta   90.00
_cell.angle_gamma   90.00
#
_symmetry.space_group_name_H-M   'P 1'
#
loop_
_entity.id
_entity.type
_entity.pdbx_description
1 polymer ?
#
loop_
_entity_poly.entity_id
_entity_poly.type
_entity_poly.pdbx_seq_one_letter_code
_entity_poly.pdbx_strand_id
1 'polypeptide(L)'
;HIDRSTMLIDSIVYLVQKFGNPMKGLHRPNGYRPKDIALSIGELCTWYRKHLGSSLQTHAADLGFDSPNSMIKALWTRSVRDEQGVEYWKDDADKLWMVARMSRLHGHRLASRRVL
;
A
#
# COMPACT_ATOMS: atom_id res chain seq x y z
N HIS A 1 -22.22 0.86 3.54
CA HIS A 1 -21.56 1.62 2.47
C HIS A 1 -20.07 1.51 2.69
N ILE A 2 -19.31 0.82 1.83
CA ILE A 2 -17.84 0.82 1.93
C ILE A 2 -17.37 2.12 1.31
N ASP A 3 -16.64 2.95 2.07
CA ASP A 3 -16.04 4.16 1.54
C ASP A 3 -14.98 3.81 0.48
N ARG A 4 -14.92 4.59 -0.60
CA ARG A 4 -13.95 4.40 -1.69
C ARG A 4 -12.52 4.41 -1.15
N SER A 5 -12.26 5.24 -0.15
CA SER A 5 -10.97 5.30 0.56
C SER A 5 -10.60 3.97 1.21
N THR A 6 -11.55 3.32 1.89
CA THR A 6 -11.34 2.01 2.52
C THR A 6 -11.05 0.92 1.49
N MET A 7 -11.82 0.89 0.40
CA MET A 7 -11.58 -0.06 -0.70
C MET A 7 -10.18 0.11 -1.31
N LEU A 8 -9.73 1.36 -1.48
CA LEU A 8 -8.38 1.65 -1.99
C LEU A 8 -7.29 1.19 -1.01
N ILE A 9 -7.47 1.45 0.28
CA ILE A 9 -6.54 0.99 1.32
C ILE A 9 -6.44 -0.53 1.30
N ASP A 10 -7.56 -1.24 1.35
CA ASP A 10 -7.59 -2.72 1.35
C ASP A 10 -6.91 -3.29 0.09
N SER A 11 -7.19 -2.69 -1.07
CA SER A 11 -6.59 -3.07 -2.34
C SER A 11 -5.07 -2.90 -2.35
N ILE A 12 -4.58 -1.76 -1.85
CA ILE A 12 -3.14 -1.48 -1.77
C ILE A 12 -2.47 -2.41 -0.78
N VAL A 13 -3.06 -2.64 0.41
CA VAL A 13 -2.55 -3.58 1.41
C VAL A 13 -2.43 -4.99 0.82
N TYR A 14 -3.46 -5.47 0.12
CA TYR A 14 -3.44 -6.75 -0.57
C TYR A 14 -2.28 -6.85 -1.58
N LEU A 15 -2.08 -5.83 -2.42
CA LEU A 15 -1.01 -5.83 -3.41
C LEU A 15 0.38 -5.82 -2.78
N VAL A 16 0.57 -5.06 -1.69
CA VAL A 16 1.83 -5.05 -0.93
C VAL A 16 2.09 -6.43 -0.33
N GLN A 17 1.10 -7.06 0.29
CA GLN A 17 1.22 -8.41 0.84
C GLN A 17 1.52 -9.46 -0.23
N LYS A 18 0.90 -9.34 -1.41
CA LYS A 18 0.98 -10.35 -2.46
C LYS A 18 2.22 -10.22 -3.34
N PHE A 19 2.63 -8.99 -3.63
CA PHE A 19 3.68 -8.67 -4.62
C PHE A 19 4.86 -7.89 -4.03
N GLY A 20 4.83 -7.57 -2.73
CA GLY A 20 5.93 -6.91 -2.06
C GLY A 20 7.21 -7.73 -2.09
N ASN A 21 8.31 -7.08 -2.42
CA ASN A 21 9.64 -7.68 -2.46
C ASN A 21 10.29 -7.57 -1.08
N PRO A 22 11.01 -8.59 -0.60
CA PRO A 22 11.79 -8.49 0.62
C PRO A 22 12.75 -7.29 0.56
N MET A 23 12.89 -6.55 1.65
CA MET A 23 13.77 -5.36 1.74
C MET A 23 15.27 -5.69 1.80
N LYS A 24 15.69 -6.79 1.18
CA LYS A 24 17.10 -7.18 1.04
C LYS A 24 17.79 -6.18 0.10
N GLY A 25 18.78 -5.45 0.60
CA GLY A 25 19.58 -4.51 -0.19
C GLY A 25 19.00 -3.10 -0.36
N LEU A 26 17.79 -2.82 0.17
CA LEU A 26 17.28 -1.45 0.26
C LEU A 26 17.86 -0.75 1.50
N HIS A 27 18.13 0.56 1.40
CA HIS A 27 18.36 1.39 2.59
C HIS A 27 17.10 1.34 3.44
N ARG A 28 17.19 0.77 4.64
CA ARG A 28 16.00 0.46 5.44
C ARG A 28 15.71 1.62 6.38
N PRO A 29 14.46 2.09 6.48
CA PRO A 29 14.06 2.90 7.61
C PRO A 29 14.30 2.13 8.92
N ASN A 30 14.65 2.85 9.98
CA ASN A 30 14.94 2.27 11.30
C ASN A 30 13.77 1.37 11.76
N GLY A 31 14.11 0.13 12.16
CA GLY A 31 13.15 -0.85 12.67
C GLY A 31 12.59 -1.84 11.66
N TYR A 32 12.94 -1.73 10.36
CA TYR A 32 12.56 -2.71 9.34
C TYR A 32 13.62 -3.80 9.15
N ARG A 33 13.16 -5.04 9.00
CA ARG A 33 13.97 -6.27 8.90
C ARG A 33 14.10 -6.70 7.44
N PRO A 34 15.13 -7.49 7.07
CA PRO A 34 15.30 -8.01 5.71
C PRO A 34 14.12 -8.86 5.19
N LYS A 35 13.31 -9.40 6.09
CA LYS A 35 12.11 -10.19 5.78
C LYS A 35 10.86 -9.34 5.59
N ASP A 36 10.91 -8.07 5.96
CA ASP A 36 9.82 -7.13 5.69
C ASP A 36 9.76 -6.87 4.19
N ILE A 37 8.59 -6.52 3.71
CA ILE A 37 8.32 -6.41 2.28
C ILE A 37 8.05 -4.96 1.90
N ALA A 38 8.49 -4.59 0.71
CA ALA A 38 8.31 -3.27 0.14
C ALA A 38 7.81 -3.37 -1.29
N LEU A 39 6.99 -2.41 -1.70
CA LEU A 39 6.53 -2.26 -3.07
C LEU A 39 6.60 -0.78 -3.44
N SER A 40 7.32 -0.45 -4.51
CA SER A 40 7.38 0.96 -4.94
C SER A 40 6.03 1.41 -5.48
N ILE A 41 5.74 2.72 -5.45
CA ILE A 41 4.47 3.21 -6.02
C ILE A 41 4.37 2.92 -7.53
N GLY A 42 5.48 2.95 -8.27
CA GLY A 42 5.47 2.57 -9.69
C GLY A 42 5.05 1.12 -9.91
N GLU A 43 5.56 0.19 -9.10
CA GLU A 43 5.16 -1.21 -9.13
C GLU A 43 3.71 -1.39 -8.65
N LEU A 44 3.32 -0.67 -7.59
CA LEU A 44 1.95 -0.68 -7.08
C LEU A 44 0.97 -0.26 -8.17
N CYS A 45 1.20 0.85 -8.88
CA CYS A 45 0.38 1.27 -10.01
C CYS A 45 0.28 0.20 -11.11
N THR A 46 1.40 -0.47 -11.40
CA THR A 46 1.47 -1.53 -12.41
C THR A 46 0.62 -2.74 -11.99
N TRP A 47 0.80 -3.22 -10.76
CA TRP A 47 0.05 -4.36 -10.22
C TRP A 47 -1.43 -4.03 -10.02
N TYR A 48 -1.74 -2.81 -9.59
CA TYR A 48 -3.11 -2.35 -9.43
C TYR A 48 -3.86 -2.39 -10.77
N ARG A 49 -3.24 -1.88 -11.84
CA ARG A 49 -3.81 -1.99 -13.20
C ARG A 49 -3.98 -3.43 -13.65
N LYS A 50 -2.95 -4.26 -13.43
CA LYS A 50 -2.94 -5.65 -13.90
C LYS A 50 -3.93 -6.56 -13.17
N HIS A 51 -4.11 -6.39 -11.86
CA HIS A 51 -4.92 -7.30 -11.03
C HIS A 51 -6.31 -6.78 -10.69
N LEU A 52 -6.51 -5.47 -10.66
CA LEU A 52 -7.77 -4.86 -10.24
C LEU A 52 -8.49 -4.16 -11.41
N GLY A 53 -7.93 -4.22 -12.62
CA GLY A 53 -8.57 -3.70 -13.84
C GLY A 53 -8.82 -2.19 -13.84
N SER A 54 -8.20 -1.44 -12.94
CA SER A 54 -8.39 0.00 -12.78
C SER A 54 -7.06 0.72 -12.49
N SER A 55 -7.06 2.04 -12.47
CA SER A 55 -5.83 2.84 -12.37
C SER A 55 -5.83 3.65 -11.09
N LEU A 56 -4.76 3.57 -10.30
CA LEU A 56 -4.56 4.47 -9.16
C LEU A 56 -4.51 5.94 -9.59
N GLN A 57 -4.09 6.23 -10.82
CA GLN A 57 -4.12 7.59 -11.37
C GLN A 57 -5.57 8.09 -11.49
N THR A 58 -6.49 7.24 -11.96
CA THR A 58 -7.91 7.58 -12.08
C THR A 58 -8.53 7.76 -10.71
N HIS A 59 -8.28 6.84 -9.77
CA HIS A 59 -8.77 6.96 -8.40
C HIS A 59 -8.26 8.22 -7.70
N ALA A 60 -7.00 8.60 -7.93
CA ALA A 60 -6.45 9.85 -7.42
C ALA A 60 -7.21 11.07 -7.97
N ALA A 61 -7.42 11.12 -9.29
CA ALA A 61 -8.17 12.21 -9.93
C ALA A 61 -9.62 12.29 -9.45
N ASP A 62 -10.30 11.14 -9.33
CA ASP A 62 -11.69 11.05 -8.85
C ASP A 62 -11.85 11.53 -7.40
N LEU A 63 -10.78 11.45 -6.61
CA LEU A 63 -10.71 11.93 -5.23
C LEU A 63 -10.12 13.34 -5.10
N GLY A 64 -9.80 14.01 -6.22
CA GLY A 64 -9.26 15.37 -6.25
C GLY A 64 -7.78 15.49 -5.94
N PHE A 65 -6.99 14.43 -6.11
CA PHE A 65 -5.54 14.45 -5.94
C PHE A 65 -4.80 14.53 -7.27
N ASP A 66 -3.71 15.32 -7.30
CA ASP A 66 -2.88 15.49 -8.51
C ASP A 66 -2.09 14.23 -8.91
N SER A 67 -1.90 13.31 -7.98
CA SER A 67 -1.12 12.09 -8.23
C SER A 67 -1.46 10.95 -7.26
N PRO A 68 -1.17 9.68 -7.63
CA PRO A 68 -1.23 8.54 -6.72
C PRO A 68 -0.39 8.75 -5.46
N ASN A 69 0.76 9.42 -5.57
CA ASN A 69 1.62 9.72 -4.42
C ASN A 69 0.90 10.64 -3.41
N SER A 70 0.25 11.70 -3.90
CA SER A 70 -0.51 12.64 -3.06
C SER A 70 -1.69 11.95 -2.38
N MET A 71 -2.43 11.13 -3.14
CA MET A 71 -3.53 10.33 -2.61
C MET A 71 -3.07 9.37 -1.52
N ILE A 72 -2.00 8.60 -1.77
CA ILE A 72 -1.47 7.64 -0.79
C ILE A 72 -1.04 8.35 0.50
N LYS A 73 -0.34 9.49 0.40
CA LYS A 73 0.05 10.27 1.58
C LYS A 73 -1.16 10.72 2.41
N ALA A 74 -2.26 11.11 1.75
CA ALA A 74 -3.48 11.54 2.42
C ALA A 74 -4.23 10.35 3.08
N LEU A 75 -4.31 9.21 2.38
CA LEU A 75 -4.99 8.01 2.88
C LEU A 75 -4.24 7.33 4.04
N TRP A 76 -2.91 7.35 4.02
CA TRP A 76 -2.07 6.69 5.03
C TRP A 76 -1.86 7.52 6.30
N THR A 77 -2.95 7.83 6.99
CA THR A 77 -2.93 8.45 8.31
C THR A 77 -2.26 7.54 9.35
N ARG A 78 -1.92 8.09 10.53
CA ARG A 78 -1.34 7.30 11.63
C ARG A 78 -2.22 6.10 12.01
N SER A 79 -3.54 6.30 12.09
CA SER A 79 -4.49 5.24 12.42
C SER A 79 -4.43 4.09 11.41
N VAL A 80 -4.45 4.41 10.11
CA VAL A 80 -4.38 3.40 9.04
C VAL A 80 -3.06 2.64 9.08
N ARG A 81 -1.95 3.33 9.33
CA ARG A 81 -0.63 2.70 9.48
C ARG A 81 -0.60 1.70 10.63
N ASP A 82 -1.12 2.10 11.78
CA ASP A 82 -1.12 1.28 12.99
C ASP A 82 -2.06 0.06 12.84
N GLU A 83 -3.21 0.23 12.17
CA GLU A 83 -4.17 -0.85 11.92
C GLU A 83 -3.67 -1.88 10.89
N GLN A 84 -3.20 -1.40 9.74
CA GLN A 84 -2.86 -2.26 8.61
C GLN A 84 -1.44 -2.85 8.70
N GLY A 85 -0.56 -2.24 9.51
CA GLY A 85 0.85 -2.62 9.59
C GLY A 85 1.65 -2.30 8.32
N VAL A 86 1.09 -1.43 7.46
CA VAL A 86 1.69 -0.92 6.23
C VAL A 86 1.94 0.58 6.40
N GLU A 87 3.14 1.03 6.08
CA GLU A 87 3.54 2.43 6.10
C GLU A 87 3.98 2.86 4.70
N TYR A 88 4.06 4.17 4.44
CA TYR A 88 4.79 4.67 3.29
C TYR A 88 6.15 5.19 3.73
N TRP A 89 7.15 5.02 2.87
CA TRP A 89 8.51 5.49 3.09
C TRP A 89 9.04 6.12 1.81
N LYS A 90 9.93 7.11 1.95
CA LYS A 90 10.60 7.78 0.84
C LYS A 90 12.09 7.45 0.94
N ASP A 91 12.68 6.98 -0.15
CA ASP A 91 14.13 6.73 -0.20
C ASP A 91 14.92 8.01 -0.49
N ASP A 92 16.25 7.90 -0.45
CA ASP A 92 17.18 9.00 -0.70
C ASP A 92 17.10 9.55 -2.14
N ALA A 93 16.54 8.77 -3.07
CA ALA A 93 16.27 9.16 -4.45
C ALA A 93 14.84 9.72 -4.63
N ASP A 94 14.19 10.10 -3.53
CA ASP A 94 12.84 10.66 -3.48
C ASP A 94 11.73 9.73 -3.97
N LYS A 95 12.02 8.43 -4.14
CA LYS A 95 11.04 7.44 -4.58
C LYS A 95 10.21 6.97 -3.39
N LEU A 96 8.89 6.92 -3.59
CA LEU A 96 7.93 6.49 -2.58
C LEU A 96 7.71 4.97 -2.65
N TRP A 97 7.63 4.36 -1.48
CA TRP A 97 7.46 2.92 -1.26
C TRP A 97 6.35 2.68 -0.25
N MET A 98 5.56 1.64 -0.48
CA MET A 98 4.72 1.03 0.55
C MET A 98 5.51 -0.08 1.21
N VAL A 99 5.66 -0.03 2.52
CA VAL A 99 6.45 -0.97 3.31
C VAL A 99 5.56 -1.63 4.35
N ALA A 100 5.65 -2.95 4.46
CA ALA A 100 4.86 -3.71 5.41
C ALA A 100 5.78 -4.50 6.34
N ARG A 101 5.59 -4.31 7.65
CA ARG A 101 6.33 -5.09 8.65
C ARG A 101 5.65 -6.44 8.76
N MET A 102 6.35 -7.52 8.42
CA MET A 102 5.78 -8.87 8.48
C MET A 102 5.36 -9.29 9.89
N SER A 103 5.95 -8.69 10.93
CA SER A 103 5.53 -8.92 12.32
C SER A 103 4.29 -8.14 12.75
N ARG A 104 3.84 -7.15 11.97
CA ARG A 104 2.68 -6.29 12.26
C ARG A 104 1.60 -6.35 11.20
N LEU A 105 1.87 -7.01 10.08
CA LEU A 105 0.85 -7.40 9.13
C LEU A 105 -0.15 -8.26 9.89
N HIS A 106 -1.25 -7.65 10.32
CA HIS A 106 -2.42 -8.40 10.71
C HIS A 106 -2.71 -9.30 9.52
N GLY A 107 -2.72 -10.61 9.77
CA GLY A 107 -3.16 -11.58 8.79
C GLY A 107 -4.60 -11.23 8.47
N HIS A 108 -4.80 -10.37 7.48
CA HIS A 108 -6.00 -10.35 6.69
C HIS A 108 -6.01 -11.70 6.01
N ARG A 109 -6.48 -12.72 6.76
CA ARG A 109 -7.45 -13.63 6.18
C ARG A 109 -8.36 -12.69 5.43
N LEU A 110 -8.29 -12.75 4.10
CA LEU A 110 -9.39 -12.43 3.23
C LEU A 110 -10.56 -13.28 3.75
N ALA A 111 -11.14 -12.88 4.88
CA ALA A 111 -12.41 -13.33 5.34
C ALA A 111 -13.29 -12.75 4.27
N SER A 112 -13.61 -13.59 3.28
CA SER A 112 -14.98 -13.93 2.97
C SER A 112 -15.97 -12.93 3.56
N ARG A 113 -15.93 -11.67 3.12
CA ARG A 113 -17.09 -10.80 3.18
C ARG A 113 -17.98 -11.38 2.11
N ARG A 114 -18.67 -12.45 2.52
CA ARG A 114 -19.87 -12.96 1.86
C ARG A 114 -20.67 -11.73 1.49
N VAL A 115 -20.83 -11.57 0.19
CA VAL A 115 -22.02 -11.01 -0.40
C VAL A 115 -23.21 -11.56 0.40
N LEU A 116 -23.85 -10.70 1.17
CA LEU A 116 -25.22 -10.85 1.64
C LEU A 116 -26.01 -9.72 1.00
#